data_AF-U5S0G4-F1
#
_entry.id   AF-U5S0G4-F1
#
_cell.length_a   1.000
_cell.length_b   1.000
_cell.length_c   1.000
_cell.angle_alpha   90.00
_cell.angle_beta   90.00
_cell.angle_gamma   90.00
#
_symmetry.space_group_name_H-M   'P 1'
#
loop_
_entity.id
_entity.type
_entity.pdbx_description
1 polymer ?
#
loop_
_entity_poly.entity_id
_entity_poly.type
_entity_poly.pdbx_seq_one_letter_code
_entity_poly.pdbx_strand_id
1 'polypeptide(L)'
;SWDTEDPGNNPGLKTWYLNWTTCAEYGGPFDCVNCQTVCPFSHGNDKSAIHNIIRGTVGTTHLFDGFFANMEKFWGYNTQLSDQAHTDWWYRDLET
;
A
#
# COMPACT_ATOMS: atom_id res chain seq x y z
N SER A 1 5.55 -10.66 -14.55
CA SER A 1 5.88 -10.91 -15.96
C SER A 1 7.39 -10.93 -16.15
N TRP A 2 7.87 -11.45 -17.27
CA TRP A 2 9.23 -11.17 -17.75
C TRP A 2 9.25 -10.00 -18.75
N ASP A 3 8.08 -9.67 -19.30
CA ASP A 3 7.88 -8.60 -20.26
C ASP A 3 7.73 -7.26 -19.55
N THR A 4 8.46 -6.26 -20.03
CA THR A 4 8.40 -4.88 -19.54
C THR A 4 7.12 -4.19 -20.03
N GLU A 5 6.56 -3.30 -19.20
CA GLU A 5 5.35 -2.52 -19.51
C GLU A 5 5.67 -1.07 -19.94
N ASP A 6 6.87 -0.58 -19.63
CA ASP A 6 7.32 0.79 -19.89
C ASP A 6 8.80 0.81 -20.30
N PRO A 7 9.23 1.71 -21.21
CA PRO A 7 10.64 1.83 -21.63
C PRO A 7 11.62 2.10 -20.49
N GLY A 8 11.18 2.69 -19.38
CA GLY A 8 11.96 2.92 -18.17
C GLY A 8 12.08 1.70 -17.26
N ASN A 9 11.42 0.59 -17.57
CA ASN A 9 11.59 -0.66 -16.83
C ASN A 9 12.95 -1.32 -17.13
N ASN A 10 13.55 -1.95 -16.12
CA ASN A 10 14.75 -2.77 -16.31
C ASN A 10 14.37 -4.18 -16.82
N PRO A 11 14.67 -4.56 -18.08
CA PRO A 11 14.27 -5.85 -18.64
C PRO A 11 15.03 -7.03 -18.03
N GLY A 12 14.50 -8.24 -18.18
CA GLY A 12 15.16 -9.48 -17.75
C GLY A 12 14.97 -9.84 -16.28
N LEU A 13 14.03 -9.19 -15.58
CA LEU A 13 13.67 -9.48 -14.20
C LEU A 13 12.26 -10.11 -14.15
N LYS A 14 12.09 -11.17 -13.36
CA LYS A 14 10.76 -11.73 -13.10
C LYS A 14 10.07 -10.88 -12.04
N THR A 15 9.28 -9.90 -12.45
CA THR A 15 8.63 -8.96 -11.54
C THR A 15 7.27 -8.48 -12.04
N TRP A 16 6.52 -7.76 -11.22
CA TRP A 16 5.38 -6.97 -11.68
C TRP A 16 5.89 -5.62 -12.15
N TYR A 17 6.02 -5.49 -13.46
CA TYR A 17 6.41 -4.23 -14.07
C TYR A 17 5.27 -3.22 -13.96
N LEU A 18 5.63 -2.00 -13.59
CA LEU A 18 4.71 -0.86 -13.54
C LEU A 18 4.85 -0.06 -14.84
N ASN A 19 3.73 0.48 -15.30
CA ASN A 19 3.75 1.55 -16.28
C ASN A 19 4.19 2.85 -15.59
N TRP A 20 5.47 3.20 -15.74
CA TRP A 20 6.04 4.38 -15.07
C TRP A 20 5.55 5.69 -15.68
N THR A 21 5.29 5.72 -16.99
CA THR A 21 4.75 6.91 -17.67
C THR A 21 3.41 7.33 -17.05
N THR A 22 2.45 6.42 -16.96
CA THR A 22 1.13 6.74 -16.40
C THR A 22 1.19 6.99 -14.89
N CYS A 23 2.09 6.31 -14.18
CA CYS A 23 2.35 6.57 -12.77
C CYS A 23 2.84 8.01 -12.56
N ALA A 24 3.78 8.47 -13.39
CA ALA A 24 4.33 9.82 -13.33
C ALA A 24 3.31 10.90 -13.67
N GLU A 25 2.47 10.67 -14.68
CA GLU A 25 1.38 11.59 -15.05
C GLU A 25 0.35 11.78 -13.93
N TYR A 26 0.16 10.75 -13.09
CA TYR A 26 -0.70 10.83 -11.91
C TYR A 26 0.00 11.47 -10.68
N GLY A 27 1.28 11.85 -10.81
CA GLY A 27 2.08 12.45 -9.73
C GLY A 27 2.99 11.47 -9.00
N GLY A 28 3.09 10.21 -9.43
CA GLY A 28 4.07 9.28 -8.88
C GLY A 28 5.49 9.55 -9.38
N PRO A 29 6.53 8.99 -8.74
CA PRO A 29 6.52 8.41 -7.41
C PRO A 29 6.56 9.45 -6.28
N PHE A 30 6.58 10.75 -6.59
CA PHE A 30 6.86 11.81 -5.62
C PHE A 30 5.63 12.25 -4.81
N ASP A 31 4.51 12.48 -5.50
CA ASP A 31 3.29 13.08 -4.91
C ASP A 31 2.16 12.06 -4.75
N CYS A 32 2.13 11.01 -5.57
CA CYS A 32 1.16 9.93 -5.45
C CYS A 32 1.66 8.81 -4.52
N VAL A 33 0.89 8.55 -3.46
CA VAL A 33 1.18 7.49 -2.45
C VAL A 33 0.13 6.37 -2.41
N ASN A 34 -0.85 6.40 -3.32
CA ASN A 34 -2.04 5.54 -3.25
C ASN A 34 -1.71 4.06 -3.09
N CYS A 35 -0.79 3.52 -3.89
CA CYS A 35 -0.41 2.10 -3.83
C CYS A 35 0.15 1.70 -2.45
N GLN A 36 0.89 2.59 -1.80
CA GLN A 36 1.45 2.36 -0.46
C GLN A 36 0.36 2.50 0.61
N THR A 37 -0.50 3.52 0.51
CA THR A 37 -1.59 3.78 1.46
C THR A 37 -2.64 2.67 1.47
N VAL A 38 -3.00 2.12 0.31
CA VAL A 38 -4.04 1.07 0.22
C VAL A 38 -3.50 -0.33 0.44
N CYS A 39 -2.18 -0.51 0.53
CA CYS A 39 -1.57 -1.82 0.68
C CYS A 39 -2.00 -2.43 2.02
N PRO A 40 -2.61 -3.64 2.04
CA PRO A 40 -3.04 -4.29 3.28
C PRO A 40 -1.90 -4.49 4.29
N PHE A 41 -0.65 -4.49 3.84
CA PHE A 41 0.52 -4.66 4.68
C PHE A 41 1.04 -3.37 5.34
N SER A 42 0.62 -2.19 4.86
CA SER A 42 1.08 -0.88 5.34
C SER A 42 0.39 -0.40 6.62
N HIS A 43 -0.68 -1.06 7.05
CA HIS A 43 -1.40 -0.67 8.27
C HIS A 43 -0.55 -0.92 9.53
N GLY A 44 -0.65 0.01 10.48
CA GLY A 44 0.04 -0.08 11.77
C GLY A 44 -0.43 -1.28 12.59
N ASN A 45 0.47 -1.82 13.42
CA ASN A 45 0.20 -2.96 14.31
C ASN A 45 -0.92 -2.68 15.34
N ASP A 46 -1.21 -1.41 15.58
CA ASP A 46 -2.22 -0.87 16.49
C ASP A 46 -3.64 -0.86 15.89
N LYS A 47 -3.77 -0.72 14.57
CA LYS A 47 -5.08 -0.68 13.90
C LYS A 47 -5.56 -2.03 13.39
N SER A 48 -4.66 -2.98 13.16
CA SER A 48 -5.01 -4.32 12.71
C SER A 48 -4.58 -5.36 13.73
N ALA A 49 -5.54 -5.71 14.59
CA ALA A 49 -5.41 -6.71 15.65
C ALA A 49 -5.05 -8.12 15.15
N ILE A 50 -5.02 -8.33 13.82
CA ILE A 50 -4.87 -9.64 13.16
C ILE A 50 -3.61 -9.70 12.29
N HIS A 51 -2.77 -8.64 12.24
CA HIS A 51 -1.61 -8.56 11.34
C HIS A 51 -0.69 -9.80 11.35
N ASN A 52 -0.38 -10.38 12.51
CA ASN A 52 0.49 -11.57 12.56
C ASN A 52 -0.21 -12.82 12.01
N ILE A 53 -1.51 -12.99 12.26
CA ILE A 53 -2.27 -14.15 11.81
C ILE A 53 -2.54 -14.06 10.31
N ILE A 54 -2.97 -12.90 9.81
CA ILE A 54 -3.17 -12.69 8.37
C ILE A 54 -1.84 -12.77 7.64
N ARG A 55 -0.77 -12.10 8.10
CA ARG A 55 0.57 -12.20 7.48
C ARG A 55 1.07 -13.64 7.45
N GLY A 56 0.90 -14.38 8.55
CA GLY A 56 1.23 -15.81 8.62
C GLY A 56 0.42 -16.64 7.63
N THR A 57 -0.89 -16.38 7.53
CA THR A 57 -1.80 -17.14 6.67
C THR A 57 -1.56 -16.86 5.19
N VAL A 58 -1.47 -15.60 4.77
CA VAL A 58 -1.20 -15.25 3.35
C VAL A 58 0.21 -15.64 2.92
N GLY A 59 1.16 -15.73 3.87
CA GLY A 59 2.51 -16.22 3.61
C GLY A 59 2.58 -17.71 3.29
N THR A 60 1.61 -18.51 3.75
CA THR A 60 1.60 -19.98 3.57
C THR A 60 0.40 -20.51 2.79
N THR A 61 -0.66 -19.71 2.64
CA THR A 61 -1.97 -20.15 2.16
C THR A 61 -2.64 -19.07 1.32
N HIS A 62 -2.30 -19.06 0.04
CA HIS A 62 -2.80 -18.10 -0.95
C HIS A 62 -4.30 -18.22 -1.28
N LEU A 63 -4.97 -19.27 -0.82
CA LEU A 63 -6.40 -19.49 -1.07
C LEU A 63 -7.28 -18.33 -0.58
N PHE A 64 -6.82 -17.60 0.44
CA PHE A 64 -7.58 -16.52 1.07
C PHE A 64 -7.15 -15.12 0.64
N ASP A 65 -6.20 -14.99 -0.29
CA ASP A 65 -5.63 -13.69 -0.68
C ASP A 65 -6.72 -12.73 -1.17
N GLY A 66 -7.66 -13.21 -1.99
CA GLY A 66 -8.79 -12.42 -2.47
C GLY A 66 -9.79 -12.03 -1.37
N PHE A 67 -10.00 -12.88 -0.37
CA PHE A 67 -10.86 -12.57 0.78
C PHE A 67 -10.24 -11.43 1.60
N PHE A 68 -8.96 -11.54 1.96
CA PHE A 68 -8.27 -10.52 2.76
C PHE A 68 -8.11 -9.20 2.00
N ALA A 69 -7.84 -9.23 0.69
CA ALA A 69 -7.77 -8.03 -0.13
C ALA A 69 -9.11 -7.25 -0.18
N ASN A 70 -10.25 -7.94 -0.11
CA ASN A 70 -11.56 -7.29 -0.08
C ASN A 70 -11.98 -6.87 1.33
N MET A 71 -11.60 -7.64 2.35
CA MET A 71 -11.83 -7.29 3.75
C MET A 71 -11.19 -5.93 4.10
N GLU A 72 -10.01 -5.66 3.56
CA GLU A 72 -9.32 -4.39 3.78
C GLU A 72 -10.12 -3.17 3.29
N LYS A 73 -10.78 -3.29 2.13
CA LYS A 73 -11.67 -2.24 1.61
C LYS A 73 -12.86 -1.95 2.52
N PHE A 74 -13.30 -2.95 3.29
CA PHE A 74 -14.42 -2.81 4.22
C PHE A 74 -14.01 -2.13 5.53
N TRP A 75 -12.77 -2.35 6.00
CA TRP A 75 -12.28 -1.77 7.25
C TRP A 75 -11.89 -0.30 7.14
N GLY A 76 -11.69 0.21 5.92
CA GLY A 76 -11.58 1.65 5.66
C GLY A 76 -10.33 2.30 6.25
N TYR A 77 -9.26 1.52 6.48
CA TYR A 77 -8.00 2.02 7.00
C TYR A 77 -7.24 2.93 6.02
N ASN A 78 -7.67 2.91 4.76
CA ASN A 78 -7.10 3.60 3.62
C ASN A 78 -7.89 4.88 3.24
N THR A 79 -8.56 5.49 4.22
CA THR A 79 -9.27 6.76 4.05
C THR A 79 -8.37 7.95 4.37
N GLN A 80 -8.58 9.05 3.64
CA GLN A 80 -7.94 10.33 3.94
C GLN A 80 -8.33 10.77 5.35
N LEU A 81 -7.34 11.10 6.18
CA LEU A 81 -7.59 11.63 7.51
C LEU A 81 -8.19 13.04 7.41
N SER A 82 -8.87 13.49 8.47
CA SER A 82 -9.39 14.86 8.51
C SER A 82 -8.26 15.89 8.47
N ASP A 83 -8.56 17.08 7.97
CA ASP A 83 -7.62 18.20 7.94
C ASP A 83 -7.04 18.51 9.33
N GLN A 84 -7.86 18.36 10.37
CA GLN A 84 -7.43 18.51 11.76
C GLN A 84 -6.42 17.44 12.15
N ALA A 85 -6.70 16.16 11.87
CA ALA A 85 -5.77 15.07 12.20
C ALA A 85 -4.43 15.20 11.47
N HIS A 86 -4.45 15.70 10.23
CA HIS A 86 -3.22 16.06 9.52
C HIS A 86 -2.46 17.20 10.19
N THR A 87 -3.15 18.29 10.50
CA THR A 87 -2.56 19.45 11.17
C THR A 87 -1.95 19.06 12.52
N ASP A 88 -2.70 18.32 13.33
CA ASP A 88 -2.26 17.84 14.64
C ASP A 88 -1.01 16.96 14.51
N TRP A 89 -0.94 16.09 13.49
CA TRP A 89 0.24 15.26 13.27
C TRP A 89 1.48 16.08 12.92
N TRP A 90 1.34 17.11 12.07
CA TRP A 90 2.46 17.96 11.67
C TRP A 90 2.98 18.85 12.80
N TYR A 91 2.10 19.26 13.71
CA TYR A 91 2.43 20.14 14.83
C TYR A 91 2.54 19.41 16.17
N ARG A 92 2.48 18.08 16.19
CA ARG A 92 2.65 17.31 17.42
C ARG A 92 4.07 17.49 17.96
N ASP A 93 4.18 17.47 19.27
CA ASP A 93 5.46 17.32 19.93
C ASP A 93 6.03 15.92 19.63
N LEU A 94 7.26 15.87 19.12
CA LEU A 94 7.96 14.62 18.81
C LEU A 94 8.85 14.15 19.97
N GLU A 95 9.01 14.98 21.01
CA GLU A 95 9.80 14.66 22.21
C GLU A 95 8.99 13.88 23.26
N THR A 96 7.68 13.75 23.08
CA THR A 96 6.75 12.96 23.91
C THR A 96 6.25 11.73 23.17
#